data_AF-A0A355BDI9-F1
#
_entry.id   AF-A0A355BDI9-F1
#
_cell.length_a   1.000
_cell.length_b   1.000
_cell.length_c   1.000
_cell.angle_alpha   90.00
_cell.angle_beta   90.00
_cell.angle_gamma   90.00
#
_symmetry.space_group_name_H-M   'P 1'
#
loop_
_entity.id
_entity.type
_entity.pdbx_description
1 polymer ?
#
loop_
_entity_poly.entity_id
_entity_poly.type
_entity_poly.pdbx_seq_one_letter_code
_entity_poly.pdbx_strand_id
1 'polypeptide(L)' 'MTPSMTHQIEIIKASTSKINSVDFENLTFGSTFTDHMLMCEFKDGQWQQPIIKPYAPLSL' A
#
# COMPACT_ATOMS: atom_id res chain seq x y z
N MET A 1 -31.70 10.42 5.22
CA MET A 1 -30.92 9.48 4.38
C MET A 1 -29.45 9.87 4.54
N THR A 2 -28.68 9.10 5.31
CA THR A 2 -27.24 9.32 5.44
C THR A 2 -26.55 8.76 4.19
N PRO A 3 -25.70 9.52 3.49
CA PRO A 3 -24.93 8.96 2.39
C PRO A 3 -23.98 7.92 2.98
N SER A 4 -24.02 6.70 2.46
CA SER A 4 -22.99 5.69 2.70
C SER A 4 -21.67 6.22 2.13
N MET A 5 -20.86 6.86 2.98
CA MET A 5 -19.53 7.34 2.62
C MET A 5 -18.61 6.13 2.42
N THR A 6 -18.67 5.54 1.24
CA THR A 6 -17.66 4.59 0.79
C THR A 6 -16.39 5.41 0.58
N HIS A 7 -15.45 5.30 1.52
CA HIS A 7 -14.15 5.95 1.40
C HIS A 7 -13.43 5.31 0.20
N GLN A 8 -13.43 6.01 -0.94
CA GLN A 8 -12.74 5.53 -2.14
C GLN A 8 -11.23 5.54 -1.89
N ILE A 9 -10.65 4.34 -1.82
CA ILE A 9 -9.20 4.15 -1.79
C ILE A 9 -8.71 4.18 -3.24
N GLU A 10 -7.75 5.05 -3.53
CA GLU A 10 -7.08 5.03 -4.84
C GLU A 10 -6.19 3.79 -4.95
N ILE A 11 -6.21 3.10 -6.09
CA ILE A 11 -5.44 1.86 -6.30
C ILE A 11 -4.53 2.01 -7.52
N ILE A 12 -3.22 2.02 -7.27
CA ILE A 12 -2.16 2.02 -8.28
C ILE A 12 -1.54 0.63 -8.30
N LYS A 13 -1.73 -0.10 -9.41
CA LYS A 13 -1.20 -1.47 -9.57
C LYS A 13 0.32 -1.44 -9.79
N ALA A 14 1.02 -2.41 -9.23
CA ALA A 14 2.42 -2.65 -9.56
C ALA A 14 2.49 -3.19 -11.00
N SER A 15 3.51 -2.77 -11.75
CA SER A 15 3.73 -3.22 -13.12
C SER A 15 4.08 -4.70 -13.21
N THR A 16 4.71 -5.25 -12.16
CA THR A 16 5.20 -6.63 -12.09
C THR A 16 5.00 -7.17 -10.69
N SER A 17 4.68 -8.46 -10.57
CA SER A 17 4.59 -9.14 -9.28
C SER A 17 5.92 -9.75 -8.87
N LYS A 18 6.24 -9.68 -7.57
CA LYS A 18 7.40 -10.32 -6.95
C LYS A 18 7.23 -11.82 -6.72
N ILE A 19 6.07 -12.41 -7.00
CA ILE A 19 5.74 -13.81 -6.66
C ILE A 19 6.82 -14.82 -7.10
N ASN A 20 7.43 -14.61 -8.26
CA ASN A 20 8.46 -15.52 -8.80
C ASN A 20 9.88 -15.25 -8.25
N SER A 21 10.08 -14.16 -7.52
CA SER A 21 11.36 -13.78 -6.89
C SER A 21 11.44 -14.09 -5.40
N VAL A 22 10.33 -14.54 -4.79
CA VAL A 22 10.29 -14.88 -3.37
C VAL A 22 10.71 -16.34 -3.18
N ASP A 23 11.75 -16.55 -2.35
CA ASP A 23 12.09 -17.88 -1.84
C ASP A 23 11.15 -18.22 -0.67
N PHE A 24 10.09 -18.97 -0.97
CA PHE A 24 9.08 -19.37 0.01
C PHE A 24 9.58 -20.41 1.02
N GLU A 25 10.67 -21.13 0.72
CA GLU A 25 11.25 -22.12 1.62
C GLU A 25 12.09 -21.46 2.72
N ASN A 26 12.63 -20.26 2.47
CA ASN A 26 13.53 -19.55 3.39
C ASN A 26 13.02 -18.14 3.76
N LEU A 27 11.76 -18.03 4.21
CA LEU A 27 11.17 -16.76 4.63
C LEU A 27 11.64 -16.32 6.02
N THR A 28 12.50 -15.29 6.06
CA THR A 28 12.89 -14.64 7.32
C THR A 28 11.87 -13.55 7.70
N PHE A 29 11.43 -13.56 8.97
CA PHE A 29 10.47 -12.58 9.48
C PHE A 29 10.92 -11.14 9.25
N GLY A 30 10.02 -10.29 8.75
CA GLY A 30 10.25 -8.84 8.57
C GLY A 30 11.19 -8.45 7.42
N SER A 31 11.62 -9.41 6.59
CA SER A 31 12.56 -9.15 5.47
C SER A 31 11.91 -9.15 4.08
N THR A 32 10.75 -9.81 3.95
CA THR A 32 10.04 -9.97 2.68
C THR A 32 8.75 -9.17 2.70
N PHE A 33 8.55 -8.30 1.70
CA PHE A 33 7.38 -7.43 1.56
C PHE A 33 6.66 -7.69 0.25
N THR A 34 5.35 -7.50 0.24
CA THR A 34 4.48 -7.70 -0.93
C THR A 34 4.69 -6.63 -2.01
N ASP A 35 3.91 -6.73 -3.09
CA ASP A 35 3.98 -5.81 -4.24
C ASP A 35 3.47 -4.40 -3.90
N HIS A 36 2.63 -4.27 -2.87
CA HIS A 36 1.91 -3.04 -2.56
C HIS A 36 2.04 -2.62 -1.10
N MET A 37 1.81 -1.33 -0.86
CA MET A 37 1.64 -0.72 0.45
C MET A 37 0.40 0.17 0.47
N LEU A 38 -0.21 0.34 1.64
CA LEU A 38 -1.22 1.36 1.89
C LEU A 38 -0.55 2.60 2.48
N MET A 39 -0.87 3.77 1.95
CA MET A 39 -0.36 5.06 2.42
C MET A 39 -1.50 6.06 2.58
N CYS A 40 -1.44 6.86 3.64
CA CYS A 40 -2.36 7.97 3.85
C CYS A 40 -1.58 9.12 4.49
N GLU A 41 -1.56 10.27 3.84
CA GLU A 41 -0.88 11.44 4.36
C GLU A 41 -1.77 12.16 5.38
N PHE A 42 -1.13 12.76 6.38
CA PHE A 42 -1.78 13.68 7.30
C PHE A 42 -1.26 15.08 7.02
N LYS A 43 -2.13 15.95 6.53
CA LYS A 43 -1.77 17.30 6.09
C LYS A 43 -2.86 18.29 6.50
N ASP A 44 -2.46 19.46 6.98
CA ASP A 44 -3.36 20.55 7.40
C ASP A 44 -4.44 20.12 8.40
N GLY A 45 -4.10 19.20 9.32
CA GLY A 45 -5.01 18.72 10.37
C GLY A 45 -6.01 17.65 9.92
N GLN A 46 -5.89 17.13 8.70
CA GLN A 46 -6.81 16.15 8.14
C GLN A 46 -6.09 15.01 7.42
N TRP A 47 -6.70 13.82 7.49
CA TRP A 47 -6.30 12.68 6.69
C TRP A 47 -6.65 12.92 5.22
N GLN A 48 -5.69 12.64 4.34
CA GLN A 48 -5.90 12.70 2.90
C GLN A 48 -6.55 11.42 2.38
N GLN A 49 -6.80 11.36 1.07
CA GLN A 49 -7.28 10.15 0.46
C GLN A 49 -6.26 9.01 0.63
N PRO A 50 -6.66 7.83 1.13
CA PRO A 50 -5.77 6.68 1.20
C PRO A 50 -5.46 6.13 -0.20
N ILE A 51 -4.22 5.70 -0.40
CA ILE A 51 -3.71 5.17 -1.66
C ILE A 51 -3.06 3.80 -1.40
N ILE A 52 -3.51 2.78 -2.13
CA ILE A 52 -2.77 1.53 -2.31
C ILE A 52 -1.85 1.72 -3.51
N LYS A 53 -0.54 1.63 -3.30
CA LYS A 53 0.47 1.85 -4.36
C LYS A 53 1.59 0.82 -4.30
N PRO A 54 2.44 0.70 -5.35
CA PRO A 54 3.60 -0.18 -5.30
C PRO A 54 4.48 0.10 -4.08
N TYR A 55 4.97 -0.95 -3.44
CA TYR A 55 5.84 -0.81 -2.26
C TYR A 55 7.10 -0.02 -2.60
N ALA A 56 7.37 1.04 -1.84
CA ALA A 56 8.51 1.94 -2.05
C ALA A 56 8.98 2.54 -0.71
N PRO A 57 10.25 3.01 -0.63
CA PRO A 57 10.74 3.75 0.54
C PRO A 57 9.85 4.98 0.84
N LEU A 58 9.70 5.29 2.12
CA LEU A 58 9.07 6.53 2.56
C LEU A 58 10.06 7.69 2.36
N SER A 59 9.60 8.75 1.70
CA SER A 59 10.30 10.05 1.70
C SER A 59 9.68 10.94 2.76
N LEU A 60 10.51 11.69 3.48
CA LEU A 60 10.09 12.76 4.39
C LEU A 60 10.01 14.10 3.64
#